data_AF-A0A3A9ST89-F1
#
_entry.id   AF-A0A3A9ST89-F1
#
_cell.length_a   1.000
_cell.length_b   1.000
_cell.length_c   1.000
_cell.angle_alpha   90.00
_cell.angle_beta   90.00
_cell.angle_gamma   90.00
#
_symmetry.space_group_name_H-M   'P 1'
#
loop_
_entity.id
_entity.type
_entity.pdbx_description
1 polymer ?
#
loop_
_entity_poly.entity_id
_entity_poly.type
_entity_poly.pdbx_seq_one_letter_code
_entity_poly.pdbx_strand_id
1 'polypeptide(L)'
;MNGVKIVMIEKLYEKYLIECSNNSILEAVAFELFKEKICDKLSYMNSIAIDNGVDEQGVLYYSLWSNDGIQTCNVPVYGYYASSEKTLSKLFCKLSDTVISNGDTKFQINLYAHDYEALALFSMMQFGYIYEQGRLEITDYPYQFNDTYTIKTLEKDEIEKRWDEIWTLTDAIIKHLKQAPVFYPGHEFTEQVYKEFFMDSETNLHIALSKDDEIIGMIESNSESDVFAFHSTKSVNVGEIYVMPKYRGSSLSKDLLQFVIEHEKQKDARYLWVGHGTANPNARGFWNKYFKTYQYELVRTIKNIKFTNSV
;
A
#
# COMPACT_ATOMS: atom_id res chain seq x y z
N MET A 1 -12.18 13.28 -26.20
CA MET A 1 -10.84 13.45 -25.59
C MET A 1 -9.90 13.99 -26.64
N ASN A 2 -9.13 15.04 -26.35
CA ASN A 2 -8.14 15.60 -27.29
C ASN A 2 -7.05 14.56 -27.62
N GLY A 3 -6.50 14.57 -28.84
CA GLY A 3 -5.53 13.58 -29.31
C GLY A 3 -4.30 13.37 -28.39
N VAL A 4 -3.79 14.44 -27.78
CA VAL A 4 -2.67 14.38 -26.81
C VAL A 4 -3.02 13.54 -25.57
N LYS A 5 -4.26 13.61 -25.07
CA LYS A 5 -4.69 12.79 -23.92
C LYS A 5 -4.75 11.30 -24.27
N ILE A 6 -5.07 10.95 -25.52
CA ILE A 6 -5.16 9.55 -25.97
C ILE A 6 -3.76 8.93 -26.08
N VAL A 7 -2.82 9.64 -26.73
CA VAL A 7 -1.42 9.20 -26.87
C VAL A 7 -0.76 8.95 -25.51
N MET A 8 -1.05 9.80 -24.52
CA MET A 8 -0.48 9.63 -23.18
C MET A 8 -1.06 8.43 -22.42
N ILE A 9 -2.31 8.02 -22.68
CA ILE A 9 -2.89 6.81 -22.08
C ILE A 9 -2.23 5.56 -22.66
N GLU A 10 -1.94 5.54 -23.97
CA GLU A 10 -1.20 4.44 -24.60
C GLU A 10 0.19 4.29 -23.97
N LYS A 11 0.88 5.40 -23.70
CA LYS A 11 2.18 5.38 -23.01
C LYS A 11 2.11 4.89 -21.57
N LEU A 12 1.07 5.27 -20.82
CA LEU A 12 0.83 4.72 -19.49
C LEU A 12 0.60 3.20 -19.55
N TYR A 13 -0.12 2.72 -20.57
CA TYR A 13 -0.34 1.30 -20.78
C TYR A 13 0.93 0.53 -21.19
N GLU A 14 1.76 1.11 -22.06
CA GLU A 14 3.08 0.54 -22.42
C GLU A 14 3.93 0.33 -21.16
N LYS A 15 4.00 1.35 -20.30
CA LYS A 15 4.70 1.20 -19.01
C LYS A 15 4.06 0.13 -18.15
N TYR A 16 2.74 0.17 -17.97
CA TYR A 16 2.03 -0.85 -17.21
C TYR A 16 2.39 -2.28 -17.63
N LEU A 17 2.45 -2.55 -18.94
CA LEU A 17 2.86 -3.85 -19.47
C LEU A 17 4.32 -4.20 -19.15
N ILE A 18 5.24 -3.23 -19.20
CA ILE A 18 6.62 -3.42 -18.77
C ILE A 18 6.66 -3.87 -17.31
N GLU A 19 5.91 -3.18 -16.44
CA GLU A 19 5.86 -3.50 -15.01
C GLU A 19 5.21 -4.87 -14.74
N CYS A 20 4.16 -5.24 -15.49
CA CYS A 20 3.59 -6.59 -15.45
C CYS A 20 4.57 -7.68 -15.92
N SER A 21 5.46 -7.38 -16.86
CA SER A 21 6.45 -8.35 -17.32
C SER A 21 7.62 -8.52 -16.35
N ASN A 22 8.02 -7.43 -15.68
CA ASN A 22 9.03 -7.46 -14.63
C ASN A 22 8.49 -8.04 -13.31
N ASN A 23 7.18 -8.05 -13.14
CA ASN A 23 6.52 -8.54 -11.95
C ASN A 23 5.34 -9.43 -12.31
N SER A 24 5.50 -10.75 -12.17
CA SER A 24 4.46 -11.78 -12.42
C SER A 24 3.22 -11.67 -11.51
N ILE A 25 3.11 -10.57 -10.79
CA ILE A 25 2.27 -10.24 -9.64
C ILE A 25 1.35 -9.07 -10.00
N LEU A 26 1.59 -8.37 -11.10
CA LEU A 26 0.60 -7.46 -11.68
C LEU A 26 -0.11 -8.21 -12.79
N GLU A 27 -1.44 -8.19 -12.78
CA GLU A 27 -2.22 -8.93 -13.76
C GLU A 27 -2.35 -8.13 -15.07
N ALA A 28 -1.59 -8.49 -16.10
CA ALA A 28 -1.71 -7.83 -17.39
C ALA A 28 -3.13 -7.99 -17.95
N VAL A 29 -3.79 -6.86 -18.24
CA VAL A 29 -5.12 -6.80 -18.84
C VAL A 29 -5.06 -6.19 -20.22
N ALA A 30 -6.09 -6.41 -21.03
CA ALA A 30 -6.21 -5.77 -22.34
C ALA A 30 -6.30 -4.24 -22.22
N PHE A 31 -5.83 -3.54 -23.26
CA PHE A 31 -5.79 -2.07 -23.30
C PHE A 31 -7.14 -1.43 -22.99
N GLU A 32 -8.25 -1.96 -23.53
CA GLU A 32 -9.57 -1.37 -23.30
C GLU A 32 -9.99 -1.45 -21.82
N LEU A 33 -9.69 -2.56 -21.13
CA LEU A 33 -9.98 -2.69 -19.70
C LEU A 33 -9.08 -1.75 -18.87
N PHE A 34 -7.78 -1.69 -19.19
CA PHE A 34 -6.87 -0.74 -18.54
C PHE A 34 -7.36 0.70 -18.72
N LYS A 35 -7.69 1.07 -19.96
CA LYS A 35 -8.16 2.40 -20.33
C LYS A 35 -9.46 2.75 -19.61
N GLU A 36 -10.44 1.84 -19.55
CA GLU A 36 -11.67 2.04 -18.78
C GLU A 36 -11.35 2.36 -17.31
N LYS A 37 -10.55 1.52 -16.64
CA LYS A 37 -10.23 1.68 -15.21
C LYS A 37 -9.42 2.94 -14.90
N ILE A 38 -8.52 3.32 -15.80
CA ILE A 38 -7.63 4.46 -15.61
C ILE A 38 -8.27 5.78 -16.04
N CYS A 39 -9.06 5.82 -17.12
CA CYS A 39 -9.69 7.06 -17.59
C CYS A 39 -10.57 7.70 -16.51
N ASP A 40 -11.36 6.89 -15.80
CA ASP A 40 -12.21 7.37 -14.71
C ASP A 40 -11.36 7.98 -13.59
N LYS A 41 -10.29 7.31 -13.18
CA LYS A 41 -9.36 7.80 -12.13
C LYS A 41 -8.63 9.08 -12.55
N LEU A 42 -8.17 9.17 -13.81
CA LEU A 42 -7.43 10.32 -14.31
C LEU A 42 -8.31 11.52 -14.67
N SER A 43 -9.62 11.32 -14.84
CA SER A 43 -10.53 12.38 -15.31
C SER A 43 -10.58 13.61 -14.40
N TYR A 44 -10.32 13.43 -13.11
CA TYR A 44 -10.29 14.47 -12.09
C TYR A 44 -8.88 14.93 -11.70
N MET A 45 -7.84 14.40 -12.35
CA MET A 45 -6.45 14.70 -12.03
C MET A 45 -5.90 15.83 -12.91
N ASN A 46 -4.98 16.60 -12.33
CA ASN A 46 -4.13 17.52 -13.09
C ASN A 46 -3.06 16.72 -13.84
N SER A 47 -2.44 17.33 -14.86
CA SER A 47 -1.30 16.70 -15.51
C SER A 47 -0.22 17.69 -15.95
N ILE A 48 1.02 17.20 -15.98
CA ILE A 48 2.18 17.82 -16.63
C ILE A 48 2.62 16.88 -17.74
N ALA A 49 2.85 17.39 -18.93
CA ALA A 49 3.33 16.60 -20.06
C ALA A 49 4.55 17.26 -20.74
N ILE A 50 5.39 16.41 -21.32
CA ILE A 50 6.47 16.78 -22.24
C ILE A 50 6.29 15.92 -23.49
N ASP A 51 6.31 16.56 -24.66
CA ASP A 51 6.21 15.89 -25.95
C ASP A 51 7.09 16.63 -26.97
N ASN A 52 8.39 16.36 -26.89
CA ASN A 52 9.41 16.98 -27.75
C ASN A 52 9.94 16.00 -28.82
N GLY A 53 9.11 15.04 -29.24
CA GLY A 53 9.50 13.93 -30.11
C GLY A 53 9.74 12.64 -29.34
N VAL A 54 9.95 11.53 -30.06
CA VAL A 54 9.89 10.15 -29.54
C VAL A 54 10.82 9.90 -28.35
N ASP A 55 11.99 10.53 -28.33
CA ASP A 55 13.01 10.34 -27.28
C ASP A 55 12.79 11.20 -26.03
N GLU A 56 11.83 12.12 -26.07
CA GLU A 56 11.51 13.04 -24.97
C GLU A 56 10.00 13.21 -24.82
N GLN A 57 9.35 12.09 -24.50
CA GLN A 57 7.92 12.03 -24.15
C GLN A 57 7.73 11.61 -22.71
N GLY A 58 6.76 12.22 -22.04
CA GLY A 58 6.37 11.80 -20.71
C GLY A 58 5.19 12.58 -20.15
N VAL A 59 4.58 12.01 -19.11
CA VAL A 59 3.42 12.57 -18.42
C VAL A 59 3.47 12.25 -16.93
N LEU A 60 3.05 13.20 -16.10
CA LEU A 60 2.71 13.01 -14.69
C LEU A 60 1.28 13.46 -14.48
N TYR A 61 0.43 12.57 -13.96
CA TYR A 61 -0.88 12.88 -13.42
C TYR A 61 -0.77 13.03 -11.91
N TYR A 62 -1.47 14.00 -11.35
CA TYR A 62 -1.43 14.27 -9.93
C TYR A 62 -2.74 14.84 -9.40
N SER A 63 -3.02 14.57 -8.13
CA SER A 63 -4.10 15.18 -7.36
C SER A 63 -3.53 16.09 -6.27
N LEU A 64 -4.32 17.09 -5.90
CA LEU A 64 -4.00 18.05 -4.86
C LEU A 64 -5.11 18.04 -3.80
N TRP A 65 -4.72 18.02 -2.53
CA TRP A 65 -5.62 18.29 -1.41
C TRP A 65 -4.84 18.95 -0.28
N SER A 66 -5.52 19.53 0.70
CA SER A 66 -4.87 20.18 1.85
C SER A 66 -5.46 19.67 3.14
N ASN A 67 -4.60 19.22 4.05
CA ASN A 67 -4.96 18.81 5.40
C ASN A 67 -4.08 19.59 6.40
N ASP A 68 -4.68 20.14 7.44
CA ASP A 68 -3.98 20.87 8.52
C ASP A 68 -2.97 21.94 8.02
N GLY A 69 -3.32 22.63 6.94
CA GLY A 69 -2.48 23.69 6.35
C GLY A 69 -1.30 23.18 5.52
N ILE A 70 -1.16 21.87 5.30
CA ILE A 70 -0.16 21.27 4.41
C ILE A 70 -0.85 20.86 3.11
N GLN A 71 -0.37 21.40 1.99
CA GLN A 71 -0.81 20.97 0.67
C GLN A 71 -0.13 19.65 0.33
N THR A 72 -0.90 18.64 -0.06
CA THR A 72 -0.39 17.35 -0.52
C THR A 72 -0.55 17.23 -2.03
N CYS A 73 0.53 16.82 -2.70
CA CYS A 73 0.60 16.52 -4.12
C CYS A 73 0.90 15.04 -4.31
N ASN A 74 -0.08 14.29 -4.83
CA ASN A 74 0.05 12.84 -5.00
C ASN A 74 0.11 12.46 -6.47
N VAL A 75 1.18 11.75 -6.83
CA VAL A 75 1.31 11.04 -8.11
C VAL A 75 1.03 9.56 -7.85
N PRO A 76 -0.05 8.98 -8.40
CA PRO A 76 -0.35 7.56 -8.23
C PRO A 76 0.58 6.69 -9.09
N VAL A 77 0.68 5.39 -8.76
CA VAL A 77 1.59 4.44 -9.44
C VAL A 77 1.30 4.29 -10.93
N TYR A 78 0.03 4.44 -11.32
CA TYR A 78 -0.44 4.42 -12.70
C TYR A 78 -0.45 5.80 -13.37
N GLY A 79 0.01 6.83 -12.67
CA GLY A 79 -0.08 8.23 -13.09
C GLY A 79 1.16 8.75 -13.79
N TYR A 80 2.16 7.93 -14.09
CA TYR A 80 3.40 8.42 -14.68
C TYR A 80 3.89 7.56 -15.84
N TYR A 81 4.48 8.23 -16.82
CA TYR A 81 5.29 7.64 -17.87
C TYR A 81 6.41 8.61 -18.22
N ALA A 82 7.61 8.08 -18.47
CA ALA A 82 8.71 8.84 -19.01
C ALA A 82 9.57 7.94 -19.90
N SER A 83 9.97 8.48 -21.05
CA SER A 83 10.91 7.86 -21.99
C SER A 83 12.31 7.62 -21.40
N SER A 84 12.69 8.36 -20.36
CA SER A 84 13.98 8.23 -19.67
C SER A 84 13.92 8.86 -18.28
N GLU A 85 14.89 8.52 -17.42
CA GLU A 85 15.11 9.19 -16.13
C GLU A 85 15.20 10.73 -16.29
N LYS A 86 15.88 11.22 -17.33
CA LYS A 86 15.99 12.65 -17.64
C LYS A 86 14.62 13.28 -17.91
N THR A 87 13.77 12.60 -18.66
CA THR A 87 12.40 13.08 -18.92
C THR A 87 11.57 13.09 -17.64
N LEU A 88 11.69 12.06 -16.80
CA LEU A 88 11.00 12.00 -15.51
C LEU A 88 11.45 13.13 -14.56
N SER A 89 12.75 13.40 -14.52
CA SER A 89 13.32 14.52 -13.76
C SER A 89 12.74 15.87 -14.22
N LYS A 90 12.69 16.12 -15.53
CA LYS A 90 12.09 17.35 -16.09
C LYS A 90 10.60 17.48 -15.79
N LEU A 91 9.84 16.39 -15.88
CA LEU A 91 8.43 16.38 -15.50
C LEU A 91 8.25 16.75 -14.03
N PHE A 92 9.05 16.17 -13.15
CA PHE A 92 9.00 16.47 -11.73
C PHE A 92 9.39 17.93 -11.44
N CYS A 93 10.43 18.48 -12.09
CA CYS A 93 10.77 19.90 -11.97
C CYS A 93 9.58 20.81 -12.31
N LYS A 94 8.93 20.57 -13.47
CA LYS A 94 7.74 21.33 -13.88
C LYS A 94 6.58 21.16 -12.89
N LEU A 95 6.35 19.95 -12.40
CA LEU A 95 5.33 19.67 -11.38
C LEU A 95 5.61 20.46 -10.11
N SER A 96 6.85 20.40 -9.60
CA SER A 96 7.23 21.08 -8.38
C SER A 96 7.14 22.61 -8.51
N ASP A 97 7.56 23.18 -9.64
CA ASP A 97 7.43 24.62 -9.91
C ASP A 97 5.96 25.06 -9.99
N THR A 98 5.08 24.18 -10.46
CA THR A 98 3.63 24.45 -10.58
C THR A 98 2.93 24.38 -9.23
N VAL A 99 3.30 23.40 -8.39
CA VAL A 99 2.53 23.04 -7.20
C VAL A 99 3.06 23.69 -5.93
N ILE A 100 4.35 24.02 -5.87
CA ILE A 100 4.91 24.72 -4.71
C ILE A 100 4.18 26.06 -4.56
N SER A 101 3.52 26.21 -3.42
CA SER A 101 2.73 27.39 -3.06
C SER A 101 3.35 28.12 -1.87
N ASN A 102 2.74 29.24 -1.46
CA ASN A 102 3.10 29.96 -0.23
C ASN A 102 2.66 29.14 1.01
N GLY A 103 3.32 28.01 1.29
CA GLY A 103 2.97 27.09 2.36
C GLY A 103 3.83 25.82 2.34
N ASP A 104 3.58 24.91 3.28
CA ASP A 104 4.23 23.61 3.28
C ASP A 104 3.60 22.71 2.20
N THR A 105 4.42 22.04 1.40
CA THR A 105 3.98 21.11 0.36
C THR A 105 4.56 19.72 0.61
N LYS A 106 3.69 18.72 0.79
CA LYS A 106 4.05 17.30 0.85
C LYS A 106 3.87 16.68 -0.54
N PHE A 107 4.95 16.16 -1.12
CA PHE A 107 4.87 15.30 -2.30
C PHE A 107 4.76 13.84 -1.86
N GLN A 108 3.81 13.12 -2.45
CA GLN A 108 3.63 11.67 -2.37
C GLN A 108 3.78 11.10 -3.78
N ILE A 109 4.84 10.33 -4.00
CA ILE A 109 5.15 9.74 -5.31
C ILE A 109 5.06 8.23 -5.16
N ASN A 110 4.06 7.64 -5.80
CA ASN A 110 3.86 6.20 -5.81
C ASN A 110 4.55 5.61 -7.04
N LEU A 111 5.45 4.65 -6.84
CA LEU A 111 6.26 4.05 -7.90
C LEU A 111 6.13 2.54 -7.88
N TYR A 112 6.31 1.91 -9.04
CA TYR A 112 6.39 0.46 -9.12
C TYR A 112 7.66 0.00 -8.43
N ALA A 113 7.59 -1.12 -7.71
CA ALA A 113 8.73 -1.64 -6.96
C ALA A 113 9.94 -2.04 -7.81
N HIS A 114 9.73 -2.24 -9.12
CA HIS A 114 10.76 -2.66 -10.09
C HIS A 114 11.25 -1.53 -10.99
N ASP A 115 10.68 -0.33 -10.88
CA ASP A 115 11.19 0.85 -11.60
C ASP A 115 12.40 1.43 -10.84
N TYR A 116 13.52 0.69 -10.89
CA TYR A 116 14.73 1.04 -10.16
C TYR A 116 15.31 2.40 -10.56
N GLU A 117 15.11 2.83 -11.81
CA GLU A 117 15.54 4.15 -12.28
C GLU A 117 14.71 5.26 -11.62
N ALA A 118 13.37 5.17 -11.64
CA ALA A 118 12.54 6.16 -10.96
C ALA A 118 12.77 6.15 -9.44
N LEU A 119 12.89 4.97 -8.83
CA LEU A 119 13.17 4.81 -7.40
C LEU A 119 14.52 5.45 -7.02
N ALA A 120 15.58 5.22 -7.81
CA ALA A 120 16.88 5.85 -7.60
C ALA A 120 16.80 7.37 -7.76
N LEU A 121 16.13 7.86 -8.82
CA LEU A 121 15.95 9.29 -9.07
C LEU A 121 15.28 9.98 -7.88
N PHE A 122 14.13 9.51 -7.43
CA PHE A 122 13.39 10.14 -6.34
C PHE A 122 14.13 10.02 -5.00
N SER A 123 14.86 8.92 -4.77
CA SER A 123 15.74 8.80 -3.61
C SER A 123 16.88 9.82 -3.62
N MET A 124 17.53 10.04 -4.77
CA MET A 124 18.55 11.10 -4.94
C MET A 124 17.95 12.51 -4.79
N MET A 125 16.68 12.69 -5.13
CA MET A 125 15.91 13.90 -4.83
C MET A 125 15.43 13.98 -3.37
N GLN A 126 15.97 13.16 -2.47
CA GLN A 126 15.70 13.15 -1.03
C GLN A 126 14.25 12.80 -0.65
N PHE A 127 13.56 12.02 -1.49
CA PHE A 127 12.33 11.37 -1.05
C PHE A 127 12.65 10.15 -0.21
N GLY A 128 11.98 10.02 0.93
CA GLY A 128 12.06 8.85 1.79
C GLY A 128 10.99 7.84 1.43
N TYR A 129 11.35 6.55 1.41
CA TYR A 129 10.38 5.45 1.38
C TYR A 129 9.61 5.45 2.69
N ILE A 130 8.29 5.58 2.65
CA ILE A 130 7.47 5.56 3.87
C ILE A 130 6.51 4.38 3.96
N TYR A 131 6.10 3.83 2.81
CA TYR A 131 5.10 2.78 2.73
C TYR A 131 5.40 1.85 1.56
N GLU A 132 5.09 0.57 1.71
CA GLU A 132 5.18 -0.41 0.64
C GLU A 132 3.91 -1.27 0.60
N GLN A 133 3.53 -1.70 -0.60
CA GLN A 133 2.44 -2.65 -0.81
C GLN A 133 2.96 -3.95 -1.42
N GLY A 134 2.58 -5.06 -0.81
CA GLY A 134 2.94 -6.41 -1.21
C GLY A 134 1.72 -7.25 -1.56
N ARG A 135 1.93 -8.23 -2.44
CA ARG A 135 0.93 -9.22 -2.84
C ARG A 135 1.44 -10.63 -2.61
N LEU A 136 0.53 -11.53 -2.25
CA LEU A 136 0.71 -12.97 -2.20
C LEU A 136 -0.32 -13.64 -3.12
N GLU A 137 0.13 -14.58 -3.97
CA GLU A 137 -0.77 -15.47 -4.72
C GLU A 137 -1.08 -16.70 -3.88
N ILE A 138 -2.37 -16.98 -3.74
CA ILE A 138 -2.86 -18.16 -3.04
C ILE A 138 -2.61 -19.36 -3.95
N THR A 139 -1.83 -20.31 -3.45
CA THR A 139 -1.49 -21.54 -4.16
C THR A 139 -1.88 -22.75 -3.34
N ASP A 140 -2.24 -23.84 -4.01
CA ASP A 140 -2.46 -25.13 -3.37
C ASP A 140 -1.15 -25.74 -2.86
N TYR A 141 -0.96 -25.71 -1.55
CA TYR A 141 0.11 -26.45 -0.90
C TYR A 141 -0.39 -27.03 0.44
N PRO A 142 -0.14 -28.32 0.73
CA PRO A 142 -0.51 -28.89 2.01
C PRO A 142 0.26 -28.21 3.15
N TYR A 143 -0.47 -27.66 4.12
CA TYR A 143 0.12 -27.04 5.30
C TYR A 143 -0.22 -27.83 6.57
N GLN A 144 0.79 -28.01 7.44
CA GLN A 144 0.60 -28.62 8.75
C GLN A 144 0.69 -27.54 9.83
N PHE A 145 -0.42 -27.31 10.52
CA PHE A 145 -0.49 -26.41 11.66
C PHE A 145 0.14 -27.02 12.90
N ASN A 146 0.66 -26.17 13.78
CA ASN A 146 1.09 -26.57 15.11
C ASN A 146 -0.13 -26.94 15.99
N ASP A 147 0.03 -27.92 16.88
CA ASP A 147 -1.03 -28.46 17.76
C ASP A 147 -0.99 -27.89 19.20
N THR A 148 -0.09 -26.94 19.48
CA THR A 148 0.05 -26.31 20.79
C THR A 148 -0.98 -25.21 21.05
N TYR A 149 -1.72 -24.80 20.03
CA TYR A 149 -2.78 -23.78 20.07
C TYR A 149 -3.85 -24.09 19.02
N THR A 150 -5.00 -23.42 19.15
CA THR A 150 -6.10 -23.49 18.19
C THR A 150 -6.26 -22.15 17.49
N ILE A 151 -6.44 -22.14 16.17
CA ILE A 151 -6.74 -20.91 15.41
C ILE A 151 -8.20 -20.96 14.96
N LYS A 152 -8.93 -19.85 15.13
CA LYS A 152 -10.31 -19.70 14.66
C LYS A 152 -10.62 -18.25 14.25
N THR A 153 -11.61 -18.08 13.38
CA THR A 153 -12.25 -16.78 13.12
C THR A 153 -13.29 -16.51 14.21
N LEU A 154 -13.36 -15.29 14.72
CA LEU A 154 -14.37 -14.88 15.69
C LEU A 154 -15.63 -14.37 15.00
N GLU A 155 -16.78 -14.77 15.56
CA GLU A 155 -18.05 -14.11 15.28
C GLU A 155 -18.12 -12.75 15.98
N LYS A 156 -18.94 -11.83 15.46
CA LYS A 156 -19.03 -10.46 16.00
C LYS A 156 -19.43 -10.41 17.48
N ASP A 157 -20.36 -11.26 17.90
CA ASP A 157 -20.75 -11.41 19.31
C ASP A 157 -19.60 -11.91 20.19
N GLU A 158 -18.68 -12.73 19.64
CA GLU A 158 -17.49 -13.17 20.36
C GLU A 158 -16.44 -12.05 20.46
N ILE A 159 -16.28 -11.25 19.41
CA ILE A 159 -15.42 -10.05 19.43
C ILE A 159 -15.87 -9.09 20.54
N GLU A 160 -17.18 -8.83 20.65
CA GLU A 160 -17.71 -7.95 21.69
C GLU A 160 -17.44 -8.49 23.10
N LYS A 161 -17.66 -9.79 23.33
CA LYS A 161 -17.43 -10.44 24.63
C LYS A 161 -15.95 -10.48 25.04
N ARG A 162 -15.04 -10.53 24.08
CA ARG A 162 -13.59 -10.64 24.30
C ARG A 162 -12.82 -9.37 23.97
N TRP A 163 -13.54 -8.24 23.90
CA TRP A 163 -12.98 -6.98 23.45
C TRP A 163 -11.73 -6.56 24.23
N ASP A 164 -11.72 -6.72 25.55
CA ASP A 164 -10.58 -6.33 26.39
C ASP A 164 -9.28 -7.08 26.02
N GLU A 165 -9.38 -8.36 25.65
CA GLU A 165 -8.22 -9.15 25.21
C GLU A 165 -7.76 -8.71 23.82
N ILE A 166 -8.70 -8.53 22.89
CA ILE A 166 -8.43 -8.07 21.51
C ILE A 166 -7.79 -6.68 21.53
N TRP A 167 -8.33 -5.77 22.35
CA TRP A 167 -7.82 -4.42 22.52
C TRP A 167 -6.44 -4.43 23.15
N THR A 168 -6.16 -5.33 24.10
CA THR A 168 -4.81 -5.48 24.67
C THR A 168 -3.76 -5.80 23.59
N LEU A 169 -4.09 -6.69 22.64
CA LEU A 169 -3.20 -7.01 21.52
C LEU A 169 -3.09 -5.85 20.52
N THR A 170 -4.21 -5.18 20.23
CA THR A 170 -4.28 -4.03 19.30
C THR A 170 -3.48 -2.83 19.82
N ASP A 171 -3.68 -2.46 21.08
CA ASP A 171 -2.94 -1.39 21.76
C ASP A 171 -1.44 -1.69 21.81
N ALA A 172 -1.03 -2.96 21.89
CA ALA A 172 0.37 -3.33 21.77
C ALA A 172 0.95 -3.06 20.36
N ILE A 173 0.16 -3.19 19.29
CA ILE A 173 0.55 -2.76 17.94
C ILE A 173 0.73 -1.24 17.91
N ILE A 174 -0.26 -0.49 18.39
CA ILE A 174 -0.24 0.99 18.40
C ILE A 174 0.97 1.51 19.19
N LYS A 175 1.24 0.92 20.36
CA LYS A 175 2.41 1.24 21.18
C LYS A 175 3.72 0.94 20.45
N HIS A 176 3.80 -0.17 19.73
CA HIS A 176 4.98 -0.52 18.92
C HIS A 176 5.23 0.52 17.82
N LEU A 177 4.18 0.97 17.13
CA LEU A 177 4.30 1.98 16.07
C LEU A 177 4.86 3.33 16.58
N LYS A 178 4.60 3.69 17.84
CA LYS A 178 5.12 4.92 18.47
C LYS A 178 6.57 4.81 18.95
N GLN A 179 7.14 3.60 18.97
CA GLN A 179 8.48 3.35 19.47
C GLN A 179 9.53 3.34 18.36
N ALA A 180 10.81 3.40 18.75
CA ALA A 180 11.92 3.24 17.83
C ALA A 180 11.85 1.86 17.14
N PRO A 181 12.16 1.76 15.84
CA PRO A 181 12.60 2.84 14.94
C PRO A 181 11.45 3.51 14.14
N VAL A 182 10.19 3.26 14.49
CA VAL A 182 9.02 3.63 13.68
C VAL A 182 8.57 5.07 13.93
N PHE A 183 8.39 5.46 15.20
CA PHE A 183 7.96 6.81 15.61
C PHE A 183 6.70 7.33 14.91
N TYR A 184 5.78 6.45 14.51
CA TYR A 184 4.52 6.82 13.89
C TYR A 184 3.56 7.39 14.96
N PRO A 185 3.05 8.62 14.82
CA PRO A 185 2.22 9.25 15.84
C PRO A 185 0.91 8.50 16.11
N GLY A 186 0.26 7.95 15.07
CA GLY A 186 -0.94 7.12 15.20
C GLY A 186 -2.05 7.76 16.02
N HIS A 187 -2.38 9.02 15.74
CA HIS A 187 -3.44 9.74 16.45
C HIS A 187 -4.84 9.29 16.02
N GLU A 188 -4.95 8.78 14.80
CA GLU A 188 -6.13 8.18 14.20
C GLU A 188 -6.47 6.79 14.79
N PHE A 189 -5.49 6.13 15.41
CA PHE A 189 -5.62 4.79 15.99
C PHE A 189 -6.21 4.86 17.40
N THR A 190 -7.54 4.92 17.46
CA THR A 190 -8.31 4.91 18.71
C THR A 190 -9.00 3.58 18.94
N GLU A 191 -9.34 3.29 20.20
CA GLU A 191 -10.11 2.09 20.55
C GLU A 191 -11.44 2.01 19.79
N GLN A 192 -12.14 3.14 19.68
CA GLN A 192 -13.41 3.20 18.96
C GLN A 192 -13.24 2.88 17.47
N VAL A 193 -12.21 3.44 16.82
CA VAL A 193 -11.91 3.17 15.40
C VAL A 193 -11.63 1.69 15.17
N TYR A 194 -10.81 1.06 16.02
CA TYR A 194 -10.54 -0.37 15.91
C TYR A 194 -11.76 -1.23 16.24
N LYS A 195 -12.61 -0.80 17.18
CA LYS A 195 -13.86 -1.50 17.48
C LYS A 195 -14.80 -1.47 16.27
N GLU A 196 -14.97 -0.32 15.65
CA GLU A 196 -15.76 -0.18 14.41
C GLU A 196 -15.18 -1.04 13.30
N PHE A 197 -13.87 -0.98 13.08
CA PHE A 197 -13.17 -1.77 12.07
C PHE A 197 -13.37 -3.28 12.27
N PHE A 198 -13.11 -3.83 13.47
CA PHE A 198 -13.28 -5.25 13.73
C PHE A 198 -14.75 -5.69 13.76
N MET A 199 -15.70 -4.78 13.96
CA MET A 199 -17.14 -5.06 13.90
C MET A 199 -17.73 -4.94 12.49
N ASP A 200 -17.00 -4.33 11.55
CA ASP A 200 -17.42 -4.21 10.15
C ASP A 200 -17.66 -5.60 9.50
N SER A 201 -18.74 -5.75 8.76
CA SER A 201 -19.14 -7.03 8.17
C SER A 201 -18.15 -7.58 7.15
N GLU A 202 -17.33 -6.71 6.55
CA GLU A 202 -16.32 -7.05 5.57
C GLU A 202 -14.97 -7.41 6.21
N THR A 203 -14.84 -7.28 7.55
CA THR A 203 -13.63 -7.59 8.30
C THR A 203 -13.77 -8.89 9.10
N ASN A 204 -12.84 -9.82 8.93
CA ASN A 204 -12.73 -11.04 9.71
C ASN A 204 -11.55 -10.92 10.68
N LEU A 205 -11.78 -11.20 11.96
CA LEU A 205 -10.72 -11.29 12.97
C LEU A 205 -10.43 -12.75 13.28
N HIS A 206 -9.20 -13.17 13.03
CA HIS A 206 -8.72 -14.53 13.31
C HIS A 206 -7.80 -14.50 14.52
N ILE A 207 -8.03 -15.40 15.47
CA ILE A 207 -7.27 -15.46 16.71
C ILE A 207 -6.61 -16.82 16.89
N ALA A 208 -5.52 -16.83 17.64
CA ALA A 208 -4.94 -18.03 18.19
C ALA A 208 -5.21 -18.11 19.69
N LEU A 209 -5.64 -19.28 20.14
CA LEU A 209 -5.97 -19.61 21.52
C LEU A 209 -4.96 -20.58 22.10
N SER A 210 -4.47 -20.26 23.30
CA SER A 210 -3.72 -21.23 24.10
C SER A 210 -4.65 -22.36 24.59
N LYS A 211 -4.04 -23.40 25.19
CA LYS A 211 -4.79 -24.50 25.82
C LYS A 211 -5.67 -24.04 27.00
N ASP A 212 -5.36 -22.88 27.57
CA ASP A 212 -6.08 -22.28 28.69
C ASP A 212 -7.10 -21.21 28.22
N ASP A 213 -7.45 -21.19 26.92
CA ASP A 213 -8.41 -20.28 26.29
C ASP A 213 -7.99 -18.78 26.26
N GLU A 214 -6.73 -18.45 26.56
CA GLU A 214 -6.19 -17.08 26.38
C GLU A 214 -5.96 -16.75 24.90
N ILE A 215 -6.31 -15.53 24.44
CA ILE A 215 -5.89 -15.04 23.11
C ILE A 215 -4.38 -14.76 23.13
N ILE A 216 -3.63 -15.47 22.30
CA ILE A 216 -2.16 -15.39 22.25
C ILE A 216 -1.60 -14.76 20.96
N GLY A 217 -2.47 -14.56 19.98
CA GLY A 217 -2.18 -13.85 18.75
C GLY A 217 -3.43 -13.59 17.94
N MET A 218 -3.33 -12.67 16.98
CA MET A 218 -4.40 -12.30 16.08
C MET A 218 -3.85 -11.89 14.71
N ILE A 219 -4.70 -11.98 13.70
CA ILE A 219 -4.55 -11.40 12.36
C ILE A 219 -5.94 -11.07 11.83
N GLU A 220 -6.08 -10.00 11.07
CA GLU A 220 -7.33 -9.67 10.38
C GLU A 220 -7.21 -9.85 8.86
N SER A 221 -8.36 -10.10 8.23
CA SER A 221 -8.54 -10.02 6.79
C SER A 221 -9.81 -9.23 6.44
N ASN A 222 -9.75 -8.34 5.46
CA ASN A 222 -10.91 -7.55 5.03
C ASN A 222 -11.03 -7.46 3.50
N SER A 223 -12.24 -7.19 3.01
CA SER A 223 -12.56 -7.23 1.57
C SER A 223 -12.10 -6.00 0.77
N GLU A 224 -11.27 -5.13 1.36
CA GLU A 224 -10.68 -4.02 0.61
C GLU A 224 -9.88 -4.57 -0.58
N SER A 225 -10.12 -3.98 -1.76
CA SER A 225 -9.48 -4.39 -3.01
C SER A 225 -8.64 -3.27 -3.60
N ASP A 226 -7.39 -3.58 -3.95
CA ASP A 226 -6.61 -2.71 -4.85
C ASP A 226 -7.06 -2.99 -6.29
N VAL A 227 -8.09 -2.26 -6.72
CA VAL A 227 -8.67 -2.37 -8.07
C VAL A 227 -7.62 -2.18 -9.17
N PHE A 228 -6.54 -1.44 -8.92
CA PHE A 228 -5.50 -1.24 -9.90
C PHE A 228 -4.56 -2.45 -10.02
N ALA A 229 -4.12 -3.00 -8.89
CA ALA A 229 -3.22 -4.14 -8.88
C ALA A 229 -3.91 -5.47 -9.27
N PHE A 230 -5.21 -5.59 -8.97
CA PHE A 230 -5.95 -6.85 -9.06
C PHE A 230 -7.09 -6.85 -10.09
N HIS A 231 -7.47 -5.69 -10.64
CA HIS A 231 -8.58 -5.53 -11.60
C HIS A 231 -9.87 -6.21 -11.11
N SER A 232 -10.33 -7.25 -11.81
CA SER A 232 -11.53 -8.02 -11.48
C SER A 232 -11.25 -9.24 -10.63
N THR A 233 -9.99 -9.55 -10.35
CA THR A 233 -9.60 -10.74 -9.60
C THR A 233 -9.77 -10.50 -8.11
N LYS A 234 -10.46 -11.43 -7.44
CA LYS A 234 -10.73 -11.32 -6.01
C LYS A 234 -9.43 -11.31 -5.21
N SER A 235 -9.25 -10.21 -4.48
CA SER A 235 -8.15 -9.98 -3.55
C SER A 235 -8.70 -9.60 -2.19
N VAL A 236 -7.94 -9.90 -1.14
CA VAL A 236 -8.30 -9.62 0.25
C VAL A 236 -7.12 -8.92 0.93
N ASN A 237 -7.40 -7.83 1.62
CA ASN A 237 -6.40 -7.16 2.44
C ASN A 237 -6.17 -7.98 3.71
N VAL A 238 -4.91 -8.10 4.12
CA VAL A 238 -4.55 -8.65 5.42
C VAL A 238 -3.64 -7.67 6.15
N GLY A 239 -3.86 -7.52 7.44
CA GLY A 239 -3.18 -6.51 8.22
C GLY A 239 -2.97 -6.95 9.64
N GLU A 240 -3.56 -6.22 10.58
CA GLU A 240 -3.28 -6.19 12.02
C GLU A 240 -2.88 -7.54 12.62
N ILE A 241 -1.59 -7.86 12.52
CA ILE A 241 -1.02 -9.10 13.02
C ILE A 241 -0.24 -8.83 14.28
N TYR A 242 -0.55 -9.59 15.33
CA TYR A 242 0.20 -9.55 16.56
C TYR A 242 0.31 -10.92 17.20
N VAL A 243 1.47 -11.18 17.80
CA VAL A 243 1.73 -12.36 18.62
C VAL A 243 2.36 -11.90 19.91
N MET A 244 1.84 -12.40 21.04
CA MET A 244 2.38 -12.06 22.36
C MET A 244 3.88 -12.40 22.43
N PRO A 245 4.70 -11.60 23.12
CA PRO A 245 6.16 -11.78 23.16
C PRO A 245 6.62 -13.20 23.50
N LYS A 246 5.94 -13.89 24.43
CA LYS A 246 6.27 -15.25 24.87
C LYS A 246 6.15 -16.33 23.76
N TYR A 247 5.42 -16.05 22.69
CA TYR A 247 5.25 -16.96 21.54
C TYR A 247 6.00 -16.50 20.28
N ARG A 248 6.75 -15.39 20.34
CA ARG A 248 7.56 -14.95 19.20
C ARG A 248 8.73 -15.90 18.97
N GLY A 249 9.16 -16.03 17.72
CA GLY A 249 10.16 -17.02 17.32
C GLY A 249 9.61 -18.46 17.17
N SER A 250 8.32 -18.67 17.47
CA SER A 250 7.59 -19.88 17.09
C SER A 250 7.02 -19.77 15.66
N SER A 251 6.26 -20.79 15.21
CA SER A 251 5.50 -20.75 13.95
C SER A 251 4.23 -19.89 14.00
N LEU A 252 3.83 -19.36 15.17
CA LEU A 252 2.48 -18.83 15.38
C LEU A 252 2.06 -17.72 14.40
N SER A 253 2.93 -16.75 14.10
CA SER A 253 2.58 -15.71 13.11
C SER A 253 2.41 -16.27 11.70
N LYS A 254 3.17 -17.32 11.35
CA LYS A 254 3.05 -18.01 10.06
C LYS A 254 1.77 -18.85 10.02
N ASP A 255 1.44 -19.53 11.11
CA ASP A 255 0.23 -20.35 11.22
C ASP A 255 -1.03 -19.48 11.16
N LEU A 256 -1.01 -18.28 11.77
CA LEU A 256 -2.07 -17.27 11.60
C LEU A 256 -2.25 -16.85 10.14
N LEU A 257 -1.15 -16.50 9.44
CA LEU A 257 -1.22 -16.14 8.03
C LEU A 257 -1.72 -17.31 7.16
N GLN A 258 -1.27 -18.53 7.41
CA GLN A 258 -1.75 -19.69 6.66
C GLN A 258 -3.24 -19.93 6.89
N PHE A 259 -3.72 -19.74 8.13
CA PHE A 259 -5.14 -19.87 8.41
C PHE A 259 -5.96 -18.89 7.56
N VAL A 260 -5.51 -17.63 7.44
CA VAL A 260 -6.13 -16.64 6.55
C VAL A 260 -6.08 -17.08 5.08
N ILE A 261 -4.94 -17.60 4.62
CA ILE A 261 -4.80 -18.11 3.24
C ILE A 261 -5.85 -19.20 2.97
N GLU A 262 -5.99 -20.20 3.84
CA GLU A 262 -6.98 -21.27 3.64
C GLU A 262 -8.43 -20.77 3.75
N HIS A 263 -8.70 -19.85 4.69
CA HIS A 263 -10.02 -19.26 4.87
C HIS A 263 -10.48 -18.46 3.64
N GLU A 264 -9.62 -17.59 3.11
CA GLU A 264 -9.98 -16.75 1.97
C GLU A 264 -9.96 -17.53 0.64
N LYS A 265 -9.13 -18.57 0.54
CA LYS A 265 -9.16 -19.53 -0.57
C LYS A 265 -10.50 -20.25 -0.67
N GLN A 266 -11.10 -20.66 0.44
CA GLN A 266 -12.45 -21.26 0.46
C GLN A 266 -13.54 -20.27 0.01
N LYS A 267 -13.22 -18.97 0.00
CA LYS A 267 -14.07 -17.90 -0.51
C LYS A 267 -13.66 -17.43 -1.91
N ASP A 268 -12.90 -18.24 -2.66
CA ASP A 268 -12.45 -17.95 -4.03
C ASP A 268 -11.51 -16.72 -4.16
N ALA A 269 -10.86 -16.29 -3.06
CA ALA A 269 -9.81 -15.30 -3.18
C ALA A 269 -8.60 -15.91 -3.90
N ARG A 270 -8.07 -15.18 -4.89
CA ARG A 270 -6.84 -15.59 -5.58
C ARG A 270 -5.60 -14.94 -4.97
N TYR A 271 -5.79 -13.76 -4.39
CA TYR A 271 -4.69 -12.96 -3.87
C TYR A 271 -4.96 -12.45 -2.46
N LEU A 272 -3.90 -12.39 -1.66
CA LEU A 272 -3.84 -11.53 -0.49
C LEU A 272 -2.97 -10.32 -0.81
N TRP A 273 -3.25 -9.20 -0.17
CA TRP A 273 -2.38 -8.04 -0.21
C TRP A 273 -2.24 -7.39 1.14
N VAL A 274 -1.12 -6.72 1.34
CA VAL A 274 -0.80 -6.01 2.58
C VAL A 274 -0.07 -4.74 2.23
N GLY A 275 -0.29 -3.69 3.00
CA GLY A 275 0.60 -2.54 2.99
C GLY A 275 1.12 -2.24 4.37
N HIS A 276 2.37 -1.78 4.45
CA HIS A 276 2.98 -1.46 5.72
C HIS A 276 4.08 -0.40 5.60
N GLY A 277 4.31 0.30 6.71
CA GLY A 277 5.38 1.29 6.79
C GLY A 277 6.77 0.66 6.67
N THR A 278 7.60 1.20 5.80
CA THR A 278 8.97 0.71 5.55
C THR A 278 9.90 0.92 6.76
N ALA A 279 9.59 1.90 7.61
CA ALA A 279 10.31 2.15 8.86
C ALA A 279 10.13 1.02 9.90
N ASN A 280 9.12 0.15 9.76
CA ASN A 280 8.85 -0.93 10.70
C ASN A 280 9.62 -2.22 10.31
N PRO A 281 10.75 -2.54 10.97
CA PRO A 281 11.54 -3.73 10.63
C PRO A 281 10.80 -5.03 10.95
N ASN A 282 9.86 -5.04 11.91
CA ASN A 282 9.07 -6.24 12.21
C ASN A 282 8.09 -6.54 11.09
N ALA A 283 7.42 -5.50 10.56
CA ALA A 283 6.53 -5.63 9.42
C ALA A 283 7.30 -6.14 8.18
N ARG A 284 8.40 -5.46 7.80
CA ARG A 284 9.25 -5.90 6.69
C ARG A 284 9.80 -7.32 6.88
N GLY A 285 10.25 -7.65 8.08
CA GLY A 285 10.80 -8.96 8.40
C GLY A 285 9.78 -10.09 8.40
N PHE A 286 8.48 -9.79 8.52
CA PHE A 286 7.41 -10.76 8.45
C PHE A 286 6.76 -10.80 7.07
N TRP A 287 6.19 -9.68 6.61
CA TRP A 287 5.43 -9.60 5.37
C TRP A 287 6.29 -9.92 4.15
N ASN A 288 7.51 -9.37 4.04
CA ASN A 288 8.36 -9.56 2.86
C ASN A 288 8.90 -11.00 2.72
N LYS A 289 8.65 -11.89 3.70
CA LYS A 289 8.91 -13.33 3.55
C LYS A 289 7.88 -14.02 2.66
N TYR A 290 6.66 -13.50 2.62
CA TYR A 290 5.50 -14.14 2.00
C TYR A 290 4.92 -13.30 0.87
N PHE A 291 4.92 -11.98 1.04
CA PHE A 291 4.42 -11.01 0.09
C PHE A 291 5.58 -10.44 -0.71
N LYS A 292 5.35 -10.24 -2.00
CA LYS A 292 6.29 -9.59 -2.90
C LYS A 292 5.81 -8.18 -3.18
N THR A 293 6.67 -7.21 -2.93
CA THR A 293 6.38 -5.78 -3.08
C THR A 293 6.14 -5.44 -4.56
N TYR A 294 5.07 -4.70 -4.84
CA TYR A 294 4.76 -4.21 -6.19
C TYR A 294 4.68 -2.68 -6.29
N GLN A 295 4.53 -1.98 -5.16
CA GLN A 295 4.48 -0.52 -5.12
C GLN A 295 5.19 0.02 -3.86
N TYR A 296 5.87 1.14 -4.02
CA TYR A 296 6.36 1.98 -2.92
C TYR A 296 5.69 3.36 -2.95
N GLU A 297 5.47 3.94 -1.77
CA GLU A 297 5.21 5.37 -1.61
C GLU A 297 6.48 6.07 -1.10
N LEU A 298 6.90 7.08 -1.85
CA LEU A 298 8.03 7.93 -1.53
C LEU A 298 7.51 9.33 -1.19
N VAL A 299 7.98 9.90 -0.07
CA VAL A 299 7.51 11.20 0.43
C VAL A 299 8.65 12.19 0.63
N ARG A 300 8.37 13.44 0.27
CA ARG A 300 9.19 14.59 0.63
C ARG A 300 8.30 15.78 0.99
N THR A 301 8.55 16.40 2.13
CA THR A 301 7.89 17.66 2.50
C THR A 301 8.83 18.82 2.28
N ILE A 302 8.39 19.77 1.47
CA ILE A 302 9.03 21.06 1.27
C ILE A 302 8.37 22.05 2.25
N LYS A 303 9.15 22.55 3.19
CA LYS A 303 8.70 23.61 4.10
C LYS A 303 8.69 24.95 3.38
N ASN A 304 7.73 25.80 3.70
CA ASN A 304 7.50 27.12 3.11
C ASN A 304 8.80 27.80 2.63
N ILE A 305 9.02 27.76 1.31
CA ILE A 305 10.12 28.46 0.67
C ILE A 305 9.58 29.83 0.28
N LYS A 306 9.93 30.86 1.05
CA LYS A 306 9.81 32.23 0.55
C LYS A 306 10.85 32.39 -0.55
N PHE A 307 10.45 32.21 -1.81
CA PHE A 307 11.26 32.67 -2.92
C PHE A 307 11.35 34.19 -2.81
N THR A 308 12.41 34.68 -2.19
CA THR A 308 12.82 36.07 -2.41
C THR A 308 13.20 36.13 -3.87
N ASN A 309 12.37 36.76 -4.69
CA ASN A 309 12.69 37.06 -6.07
C ASN A 309 14.06 37.78 -6.07
N SER A 310 15.11 37.04 -6.38
CA SER A 310 16.40 37.62 -6.74
C SER A 310 16.20 38.21 -8.14
N VAL A 311 16.16 39.54 -8.17
CA VAL A 311 16.19 40.41 -9.35
C VAL A 311 17.31 40.00 -10.30
#